data_AF-A0A819EE90-F1
#
_entry.id   AF-A0A819EE90-F1
#
_cell.length_a   1.000
_cell.length_b   1.000
_cell.length_c   1.000
_cell.angle_alpha   90.00
_cell.angle_beta   90.00
_cell.angle_gamma   90.00
#
_symmetry.space_group_name_H-M   'P 1'
#
loop_
_entity.id
_entity.type
_entity.pdbx_description
1 polymer ?
#
loop_
_entity_poly.entity_id
_entity_poly.type
_entity_poly.pdbx_seq_one_letter_code
_entity_poly.pdbx_strand_id
1 'polypeptide(L)'
;GQALTNVGGVLLQDTVWSSSGNANPYYLINHVQVPYNASLTIQAGVQVIFGSGNFEILVKGVLKVQGTANKPVHFYNGSAADTKWMITFQSTNLTRSLISHAVFTGPKKGLQIKD
;
A
#
# COMPACT_ATOMS: atom_id res chain seq x y z
N GLY A 1 1.24 -16.03 18.59
CA GLY A 1 0.82 -14.62 18.44
C GLY A 1 0.94 -14.26 16.98
N GLN A 2 -0.07 -13.64 16.40
CA GLN A 2 -0.05 -13.26 14.99
C GLN A 2 1.06 -12.22 14.80
N ALA A 3 2.07 -12.53 13.99
CA ALA A 3 3.13 -11.59 13.66
C ALA A 3 2.61 -10.59 12.62
N LEU A 4 3.02 -9.34 12.74
CA LEU A 4 2.86 -8.33 11.69
C LEU A 4 4.15 -8.26 10.87
N THR A 5 4.06 -7.83 9.62
CA THR A 5 5.24 -7.61 8.77
C THR A 5 5.55 -6.12 8.69
N ASN A 6 6.70 -5.71 9.22
CA ASN A 6 7.18 -4.35 9.03
C ASN A 6 7.66 -4.15 7.58
N VAL A 7 7.20 -3.08 6.93
CA VAL A 7 7.59 -2.74 5.56
C VAL A 7 8.03 -1.29 5.42
N GLY A 8 8.90 -1.06 4.45
CA GLY A 8 9.47 0.24 4.12
C GLY A 8 10.68 0.09 3.20
N GLY A 9 11.15 1.19 2.63
CA GLY A 9 12.27 1.24 1.70
C GLY A 9 11.86 1.08 0.23
N VAL A 10 12.86 0.85 -0.62
CA VAL A 10 12.69 0.69 -2.06
C VAL A 10 12.47 -0.79 -2.39
N LEU A 11 11.44 -1.10 -3.17
CA LEU A 11 11.26 -2.43 -3.72
C LEU A 11 12.27 -2.64 -4.86
N LEU A 12 13.24 -3.53 -4.65
CA LEU A 12 14.28 -3.84 -5.65
C LEU A 12 13.80 -4.81 -6.73
N GLN A 13 12.65 -5.45 -6.52
CA GLN A 13 12.03 -6.41 -7.43
C GLN A 13 10.52 -6.44 -7.23
N ASP A 14 9.83 -7.14 -8.13
CA ASP A 14 8.41 -7.43 -7.98
C ASP A 14 8.12 -8.09 -6.63
N THR A 15 7.18 -7.51 -5.90
CA THR A 15 6.85 -7.91 -4.52
C THR A 15 5.37 -8.21 -4.40
N VAL A 16 5.04 -9.28 -3.67
CA VAL A 16 3.66 -9.69 -3.40
C VAL A 16 3.42 -9.62 -1.89
N TRP A 17 2.36 -8.91 -1.49
CA TRP A 17 1.81 -8.94 -0.15
C TRP A 17 0.59 -9.87 -0.13
N SER A 18 0.59 -10.85 0.76
CA SER A 18 -0.47 -11.87 0.88
C SER A 18 -1.06 -11.91 2.28
N SER A 19 -2.34 -12.28 2.36
CA SER A 19 -3.06 -12.46 3.63
C SER A 19 -2.89 -13.86 4.23
N SER A 20 -2.14 -14.74 3.55
CA SER A 20 -1.89 -16.11 4.00
C SER A 20 -0.75 -16.17 5.03
N GLY A 21 -0.91 -17.00 6.06
CA GLY A 21 0.12 -17.22 7.08
C GLY A 21 0.22 -16.07 8.08
N ASN A 22 1.43 -15.78 8.56
CA ASN A 22 1.69 -14.82 9.64
C ASN A 22 2.24 -13.48 9.14
N ALA A 23 2.07 -13.15 7.86
CA ALA A 23 2.63 -11.92 7.29
C ALA A 23 1.67 -10.72 7.38
N ASN A 24 0.42 -10.94 7.75
CA ASN A 24 -0.65 -9.95 7.76
C ASN A 24 -1.03 -9.60 9.22
N PRO A 25 -1.09 -8.31 9.60
CA PRO A 25 -1.05 -7.11 8.75
C PRO A 25 0.37 -6.67 8.34
N TYR A 26 0.46 -5.90 7.25
CA TYR A 26 1.66 -5.17 6.85
C TYR A 26 1.67 -3.79 7.50
N TYR A 27 2.70 -3.48 8.28
CA TYR A 27 2.84 -2.24 9.04
C TYR A 27 3.95 -1.36 8.44
N LEU A 28 3.61 -0.18 7.95
CA LEU A 28 4.58 0.74 7.37
C LEU A 28 5.40 1.43 8.47
N ILE A 29 6.70 1.12 8.50
CA ILE A 29 7.70 1.79 9.35
C ILE A 29 8.52 2.84 8.60
N ASN A 30 8.37 2.91 7.27
CA ASN A 30 8.92 3.93 6.38
C ASN A 30 8.08 3.99 5.09
N HIS A 31 8.35 4.93 4.20
CA HIS A 31 7.80 4.91 2.83
C HIS A 31 8.08 3.58 2.15
N VAL A 32 7.09 3.04 1.45
CA VAL A 32 7.30 1.95 0.50
C VAL A 32 7.39 2.57 -0.88
N GLN A 33 8.55 2.48 -1.52
CA GLN A 33 8.78 3.04 -2.85
C GLN A 33 8.70 1.92 -3.89
N VAL A 34 7.77 2.04 -4.83
CA VAL A 34 7.65 1.16 -6.00
C VAL A 34 8.29 1.88 -7.19
N PRO A 35 9.57 1.66 -7.50
CA PRO A 35 10.25 2.32 -8.62
C PRO A 35 9.70 1.87 -9.98
N TYR A 36 10.06 2.60 -11.04
CA TYR A 36 9.51 2.39 -12.40
C TYR A 36 9.68 0.97 -12.95
N ASN A 37 10.70 0.24 -12.50
CA ASN A 37 11.06 -1.11 -12.92
C ASN A 37 10.55 -2.21 -11.99
N ALA A 38 9.70 -1.89 -11.01
CA ALA A 38 9.16 -2.85 -10.06
C ALA A 38 7.63 -2.74 -9.95
N SER A 39 7.03 -3.79 -9.40
CA SER A 39 5.61 -3.82 -9.04
C SER A 39 5.38 -4.24 -7.60
N LEU A 40 4.30 -3.71 -7.03
CA LEU A 40 3.71 -4.17 -5.79
C LEU A 40 2.34 -4.78 -6.08
N THR A 41 2.16 -6.05 -5.75
CA THR A 41 0.85 -6.71 -5.78
C THR A 41 0.36 -6.92 -4.36
N ILE A 42 -0.80 -6.34 -4.03
CA ILE A 42 -1.47 -6.48 -2.73
C ILE A 42 -2.70 -7.36 -2.92
N GLN A 43 -2.63 -8.60 -2.43
CA GLN A 43 -3.66 -9.61 -2.65
C GLN A 43 -4.88 -9.42 -1.74
N ALA A 44 -5.98 -10.08 -2.10
CA ALA A 44 -7.23 -10.05 -1.36
C ALA A 44 -7.06 -10.36 0.14
N GLY A 45 -7.75 -9.58 0.99
CA GLY A 45 -7.75 -9.74 2.45
C GLY A 45 -6.51 -9.16 3.15
N VAL A 46 -5.57 -8.57 2.42
CA VAL A 46 -4.42 -7.89 3.04
C VAL A 46 -4.88 -6.65 3.80
N GLN A 47 -4.26 -6.46 4.96
CA GLN A 47 -4.39 -5.28 5.80
C GLN A 47 -3.07 -4.50 5.79
N VAL A 48 -3.14 -3.22 5.50
CA VAL A 48 -2.00 -2.30 5.44
C VAL A 48 -2.22 -1.19 6.48
N ILE A 49 -1.30 -1.09 7.43
CA ILE A 49 -1.35 -0.15 8.54
C ILE A 49 -0.32 0.95 8.31
N PHE A 50 -0.78 2.19 8.26
CA PHE A 50 0.11 3.35 8.28
C PHE A 50 0.45 3.66 9.74
N GLY A 51 1.73 3.47 10.10
CA GLY A 51 2.25 3.80 11.42
C GLY A 51 2.25 5.31 11.72
N SER A 52 2.86 5.70 12.82
CA SER A 52 2.87 7.10 13.32
C SER A 52 3.74 8.08 12.51
N GLY A 53 4.36 7.64 11.41
CA GLY A 53 5.12 8.52 10.52
C GLY A 53 4.30 9.01 9.32
N ASN A 54 4.71 10.13 8.73
CA ASN A 54 4.13 10.69 7.51
C ASN A 54 4.52 9.87 6.26
N PHE A 55 4.26 8.57 6.30
CA PHE A 55 4.65 7.59 5.29
C PHE A 55 3.57 7.45 4.20
N GLU A 56 3.98 6.89 3.06
CA GLU A 56 3.14 6.61 1.91
C GLU A 56 3.64 5.37 1.18
N ILE A 57 2.78 4.76 0.37
CA ILE A 57 3.20 3.91 -0.74
C ILE A 57 3.38 4.82 -1.96
N LEU A 58 4.63 5.13 -2.28
CA LEU A 58 5.00 5.99 -3.41
C LEU A 58 5.18 5.12 -4.66
N VAL A 59 4.30 5.28 -5.64
CA VAL A 59 4.24 4.45 -6.84
C VAL A 59 4.73 5.23 -8.05
N LYS A 60 5.91 4.83 -8.54
CA LYS A 60 6.48 5.22 -9.84
C LYS A 60 6.42 4.06 -10.86
N GLY A 61 6.36 2.82 -10.38
CA GLY A 61 6.14 1.61 -11.17
C GLY A 61 4.69 1.19 -11.20
N VAL A 62 4.41 -0.08 -10.86
CA VAL A 62 3.06 -0.66 -10.96
C VAL A 62 2.51 -1.02 -9.59
N LEU A 63 1.25 -0.66 -9.32
CA LEU A 63 0.51 -1.12 -8.15
C LEU A 63 -0.71 -1.92 -8.56
N LYS A 64 -0.84 -3.15 -8.03
CA LYS A 64 -2.00 -4.01 -8.23
C LYS A 64 -2.64 -4.34 -6.89
N VAL A 65 -3.71 -3.66 -6.54
CA VAL A 65 -4.55 -4.00 -5.38
C VAL A 65 -5.68 -4.91 -5.87
N GLN A 66 -5.63 -6.17 -5.45
CA GLN A 66 -6.49 -7.25 -5.94
C GLN A 66 -7.49 -7.69 -4.87
N GLY A 67 -8.16 -6.73 -4.25
CA GLY A 67 -9.28 -7.01 -3.35
C GLY A 67 -10.45 -7.66 -4.10
N THR A 68 -11.27 -8.37 -3.34
CA THR A 68 -12.56 -8.92 -3.81
C THR A 68 -13.68 -8.47 -2.88
N ALA A 69 -14.93 -8.59 -3.32
CA ALA A 69 -16.09 -8.26 -2.47
C ALA A 69 -16.09 -8.99 -1.11
N ASN A 70 -15.67 -10.27 -1.09
CA ASN A 70 -15.62 -11.08 0.12
C ASN A 70 -14.34 -10.87 0.95
N LYS A 71 -13.27 -10.36 0.32
CA LYS A 71 -11.96 -10.15 0.94
C LYS A 71 -11.36 -8.85 0.39
N PRO A 72 -11.87 -7.69 0.81
CA PRO A 72 -11.31 -6.40 0.42
C PRO A 72 -9.88 -6.24 0.94
N VAL A 73 -9.13 -5.31 0.34
CA VAL A 73 -7.84 -4.87 0.88
C VAL A 73 -8.10 -3.62 1.73
N HIS A 74 -7.66 -3.63 2.98
CA HIS A 74 -7.86 -2.52 3.90
C HIS A 74 -6.57 -1.73 4.07
N PHE A 75 -6.62 -0.43 3.80
CA PHE A 75 -5.61 0.55 4.17
C PHE A 75 -6.16 1.36 5.33
N TYR A 76 -5.50 1.36 6.48
CA TYR A 76 -6.01 2.09 7.63
C TYR A 76 -4.96 2.77 8.50
N ASN A 77 -5.45 3.62 9.41
CA ASN A 77 -4.70 4.43 10.36
C ASN A 77 -4.04 5.69 9.74
N GLY A 78 -2.83 6.05 10.15
CA GLY A 78 -2.20 7.33 9.87
C GLY A 78 -2.73 8.48 10.72
N SER A 79 -2.33 9.71 10.39
CA SER A 79 -2.71 10.92 11.13
C SER A 79 -3.43 11.94 10.25
N ALA A 80 -4.35 12.73 10.83
CA ALA A 80 -4.95 13.90 10.17
C ALA A 80 -3.90 14.98 9.84
N ALA A 81 -2.79 15.00 10.59
CA ALA A 81 -1.68 15.92 10.36
C ALA A 81 -0.76 15.46 9.22
N ASP A 82 -0.93 14.24 8.70
CA ASP A 82 -0.10 13.74 7.60
C ASP A 82 -0.35 14.55 6.32
N THR A 83 0.75 15.02 5.73
CA THR A 83 0.70 15.73 4.45
C THR A 83 0.77 14.77 3.26
N LYS A 84 1.22 13.55 3.48
CA LYS A 84 1.29 12.48 2.46
C LYS A 84 0.03 11.63 2.49
N TRP A 85 -0.37 11.13 1.33
CA TRP A 85 -1.51 10.22 1.18
C TRP A 85 -1.09 8.79 1.50
N MET A 86 -2.04 7.88 1.72
CA MET A 86 -1.72 6.46 1.92
C MET A 86 -1.05 5.89 0.67
N ILE A 87 -1.57 6.21 -0.52
CA ILE A 87 -1.01 5.85 -1.81
C ILE A 87 -0.84 7.11 -2.65
N THR A 88 0.37 7.30 -3.19
CA THR A 88 0.64 8.36 -4.16
C THR A 88 1.20 7.74 -5.43
N PHE A 89 0.47 7.88 -6.54
CA PHE A 89 1.05 7.67 -7.87
C PHE A 89 1.75 8.95 -8.31
N GLN A 90 3.02 8.85 -8.72
CA GLN A 90 3.80 10.00 -9.16
C GLN A 90 4.58 9.66 -10.43
N SER A 91 4.38 10.47 -11.48
CA SER A 91 5.10 10.36 -12.76
C SER A 91 5.15 8.94 -13.33
N THR A 92 3.99 8.25 -13.35
CA THR A 92 3.91 6.83 -13.71
C THR A 92 2.80 6.54 -14.71
N ASN A 93 3.02 5.51 -15.53
CA ASN A 93 2.03 5.00 -16.45
C ASN A 93 1.04 4.07 -15.72
N LEU A 94 -0.21 4.52 -15.59
CA LEU A 94 -1.24 3.80 -14.85
C LEU A 94 -1.86 2.60 -15.59
N THR A 95 -1.54 2.39 -16.89
CA THR A 95 -2.18 1.34 -17.72
C THR A 95 -2.04 -0.09 -17.18
N ARG A 96 -1.01 -0.35 -16.37
CA ARG A 96 -0.75 -1.67 -15.75
C ARG A 96 -1.16 -1.75 -14.29
N SER A 97 -1.58 -0.63 -13.70
CA SER A 97 -2.03 -0.53 -12.31
C SER A 97 -3.52 -0.78 -12.20
N LEU A 98 -3.93 -1.36 -11.08
CA LEU A 98 -5.34 -1.67 -10.78
C LEU A 98 -5.58 -1.49 -9.29
N ILE A 99 -6.73 -0.94 -8.93
CA ILE A 99 -7.24 -0.96 -7.55
C ILE A 99 -8.66 -1.52 -7.57
N SER A 100 -8.84 -2.69 -6.99
CA SER A 100 -10.12 -3.39 -6.87
C SER A 100 -10.44 -3.66 -5.40
N HIS A 101 -11.68 -3.36 -4.99
CA HIS A 101 -12.21 -3.55 -3.63
C HIS A 101 -11.22 -3.13 -2.52
N ALA A 102 -10.67 -1.93 -2.66
CA ALA A 102 -9.84 -1.30 -1.63
C ALA A 102 -10.71 -0.44 -0.70
N VAL A 103 -10.45 -0.52 0.60
CA VAL A 103 -11.11 0.27 1.63
C VAL A 103 -10.04 1.13 2.31
N PHE A 104 -10.21 2.44 2.28
CA PHE A 104 -9.35 3.40 2.97
C PHE A 104 -10.07 3.89 4.22
N THR A 105 -9.48 3.72 5.40
CA THR A 105 -10.12 4.07 6.68
C THR A 105 -9.17 4.81 7.60
N GLY A 106 -9.59 5.95 8.13
CA GLY A 106 -8.80 6.73 9.09
C GLY A 106 -8.64 8.18 8.67
N PRO A 107 -7.92 8.97 9.47
CA PRO A 107 -7.83 10.41 9.26
C PRO A 107 -6.88 10.81 8.12
N LYS A 108 -6.00 9.89 7.67
CA LYS A 108 -5.07 10.12 6.55
C LYS A 108 -5.80 9.95 5.22
N LYS A 109 -5.47 10.83 4.26
CA LYS A 109 -6.06 10.81 2.91
C LYS A 109 -5.68 9.53 2.14
N GLY A 110 -6.60 8.93 1.41
CA GLY A 110 -6.45 7.60 0.78
C GLY A 110 -5.50 7.55 -0.43
N LEU A 111 -5.93 8.09 -1.57
CA LEU A 111 -5.16 8.02 -2.83
C LEU A 111 -4.94 9.39 -3.51
N GLN A 112 -3.71 9.69 -3.91
CA GLN A 112 -3.35 10.83 -4.74
C GLN A 112 -2.71 10.38 -6.06
N ILE A 113 -2.96 11.14 -7.12
CA ILE A 113 -2.24 11.07 -8.39
C ILE A 113 -1.53 12.42 -8.58
N LYS A 114 -0.25 12.37 -8.94
CA LYS A 114 0.59 13.52 -9.27
C LYS A 114 1.29 13.29 -10.59
N ASP A 115 1.42 14.36 -11.35
CA ASP A 115 2.29 14.41 -12.53
C ASP A 115 3.77 14.32 -12.13
#